data_AF-A0A0N5AWH7-F1
#
_entry.id   AF-A0A0N5AWH7-F1
#
_cell.length_a   1.000
_cell.length_b   1.000
_cell.length_c   1.000
_cell.angle_alpha   90.00
_cell.angle_beta   90.00
_cell.angle_gamma   90.00
#
_symmetry.space_group_name_H-M   'P 1'
#
loop_
_entity.id
_entity.type
_entity.pdbx_description
1 polymer ?
#
loop_
_entity_poly.entity_id
_entity_poly.type
_entity_poly.pdbx_seq_one_letter_code
_entity_poly.pdbx_strand_id
1 'polypeptide(L)' 'MELTDRQAKFITKCVDLMRFGIQWGFVPVTLYLGFKRGADPSPNGQVVPLTLLSILWG' A
#
# COMPACT_ATOMS: atom_id res chain seq x y z
N MET A 1 -21.48 -23.21 -12.80
CA MET A 1 -20.10 -23.46 -13.24
C MET A 1 -19.39 -24.17 -12.11
N GLU A 2 -19.25 -25.49 -12.17
CA GLU A 2 -18.51 -26.25 -11.17
C GLU A 2 -17.03 -26.16 -11.52
N LEU A 3 -16.25 -25.52 -10.65
CA LEU A 3 -14.81 -25.40 -10.81
C LEU A 3 -14.16 -26.71 -10.36
N THR A 4 -13.22 -27.24 -11.14
CA THR A 4 -12.45 -28.41 -10.70
C THR A 4 -11.63 -28.07 -9.44
N ASP A 5 -11.42 -29.02 -8.53
CA ASP A 5 -10.78 -28.78 -7.23
C ASP A 5 -9.40 -28.10 -7.33
N ARG A 6 -8.68 -28.35 -8.44
CA ARG A 6 -7.38 -27.71 -8.71
C ARG A 6 -7.51 -26.22 -9.04
N GLN A 7 -8.51 -25.84 -9.81
CA GLN A 7 -8.77 -24.44 -10.17
C GLN A 7 -9.20 -23.65 -8.94
N ALA A 8 -10.07 -24.22 -8.11
CA ALA A 8 -10.50 -23.60 -6.86
C ALA A 8 -9.30 -23.34 -5.92
N LYS A 9 -8.45 -24.35 -5.70
CA LYS A 9 -7.26 -24.22 -4.83
C LYS A 9 -6.26 -23.17 -5.36
N PHE A 10 -6.07 -23.09 -6.67
CA PHE A 10 -5.20 -22.09 -7.28
C PHE A 10 -5.74 -20.67 -7.05
N ILE A 11 -7.05 -20.46 -7.32
CA ILE A 11 -7.71 -19.17 -7.11
C ILE A 11 -7.59 -18.74 -5.64
N THR A 12 -7.92 -19.63 -4.70
CA THR A 12 -7.81 -19.33 -3.26
C THR A 12 -6.38 -18.92 -2.90
N LYS A 13 -5.36 -19.63 -3.39
CA LYS A 13 -3.96 -19.30 -3.11
C LYS A 13 -3.53 -17.96 -3.69
N CYS A 14 -4.00 -17.62 -4.89
CA CYS A 14 -3.77 -16.29 -5.48
C CYS A 14 -4.43 -15.19 -4.67
N VAL A 15 -5.67 -15.40 -4.22
CA VAL A 15 -6.40 -14.43 -3.39
C VAL A 15 -5.71 -14.24 -2.05
N ASP A 16 -5.23 -15.30 -1.41
CA ASP A 16 -4.51 -15.21 -0.13
C ASP A 16 -3.19 -14.44 -0.28
N LEU A 17 -2.43 -14.69 -1.36
CA LEU A 17 -1.21 -13.95 -1.66
C LEU A 17 -1.49 -12.46 -1.92
N MET A 18 -2.55 -12.16 -2.67
CA MET A 18 -2.98 -10.79 -2.93
C MET A 18 -3.40 -10.09 -1.64
N ARG A 19 -4.18 -10.76 -0.79
CA ARG A 19 -4.62 -10.24 0.51
C ARG A 19 -3.42 -9.95 1.40
N PHE A 20 -2.46 -10.87 1.47
CA PHE A 20 -1.21 -10.67 2.20
C PHE A 20 -0.41 -9.48 1.65
N GLY A 21 -0.27 -9.40 0.33
CA GLY A 21 0.45 -8.32 -0.35
C GLY A 21 -0.17 -6.94 -0.11
N ILE A 22 -1.50 -6.83 -0.12
CA ILE A 22 -2.18 -5.56 0.17
C ILE A 22 -2.06 -5.21 1.66
N GLN A 23 -2.31 -6.17 2.55
CA GLN A 23 -2.30 -5.93 4.00
C GLN A 23 -0.94 -5.42 4.50
N TRP A 24 0.17 -5.97 3.98
CA TRP A 24 1.51 -5.57 4.39
C TRP A 24 2.18 -4.56 3.44
N GLY A 25 1.78 -4.52 2.17
CA GLY A 25 2.37 -3.64 1.17
C GLY A 25 1.76 -2.24 1.11
N PHE A 26 0.55 -2.04 1.63
CA PHE A 26 -0.14 -0.75 1.54
C PHE A 26 0.63 0.40 2.19
N VAL A 27 1.02 0.25 3.47
CA VAL A 27 1.74 1.31 4.20
C VAL A 27 3.13 1.59 3.61
N PRO A 28 3.98 0.58 3.32
CA PRO A 28 5.28 0.84 2.70
C PRO A 28 5.19 1.53 1.33
N VAL A 29 4.22 1.14 0.48
CA VAL A 29 4.05 1.72 -0.85
C VAL A 29 3.54 3.17 -0.77
N THR A 30 2.58 3.44 0.10
CA THR A 30 2.07 4.81 0.29
C THR A 30 3.15 5.74 0.85
N LEU A 31 3.96 5.27 1.79
CA LEU A 31 5.12 6.01 2.29
C LEU A 31 6.14 6.29 1.19
N TYR A 32 6.53 5.28 0.41
CA TYR A 32 7.45 5.45 -0.71
C TYR A 32 6.96 6.50 -1.71
N LEU A 33 5.67 6.47 -2.04
CA LEU A 33 5.07 7.46 -2.94
C LEU A 33 5.06 8.87 -2.30
N GLY A 34 4.74 8.98 -1.02
CA GLY A 34 4.76 10.25 -0.28
C GLY A 34 6.15 10.89 -0.23
N PHE A 35 7.21 10.09 -0.02
CA PHE A 35 8.59 10.57 -0.08
C PHE A 35 9.03 10.94 -1.50
N LYS A 36 8.67 10.12 -2.50
CA LYS A 36 9.15 10.29 -3.88
C LYS A 36 8.44 11.41 -4.64
N ARG A 37 7.14 11.58 -4.45
CA ARG A 37 6.32 12.57 -5.17
C ARG A 37 6.06 13.83 -4.35
N GLY A 38 6.42 13.84 -3.07
CA GLY A 38 6.12 14.93 -2.15
C GLY A 38 4.65 14.94 -1.75
N ALA A 39 4.35 15.59 -0.63
CA ALA A 39 2.98 15.89 -0.24
C ALA A 39 2.42 16.99 -1.15
N ASP A 40 1.11 16.94 -1.44
CA ASP A 40 0.42 18.05 -2.11
C ASP A 40 0.68 19.34 -1.33
N PRO A 41 0.91 20.47 -2.04
CA PRO A 41 1.18 21.74 -1.39
C PRO A 41 0.04 22.07 -0.42
N SER A 42 0.39 22.35 0.83
CA SER A 42 -0.55 22.86 1.82
C SER A 42 -1.24 24.12 1.28
N PRO A 43 -2.48 24.48 1.72
CA PRO A 43 -3.18 25.68 1.26
C PRO A 43 -2.36 26.99 1.35
N ASN A 44 -1.30 26.99 2.17
CA ASN A 44 -0.34 28.09 2.35
C ASN A 44 0.88 28.03 1.41
N GLY A 45 0.91 27.12 0.43
CA GLY A 45 2.02 26.93 -0.52
C GLY A 45 3.26 26.23 0.07
N GLN A 46 3.22 25.79 1.33
CA GLN A 46 4.32 25.06 1.95
C GLN A 46 4.24 23.57 1.61
N VAL A 47 5.31 23.05 1.00
CA VAL A 47 5.54 21.61 0.85
C VAL A 47 6.31 21.15 2.08
N VAL A 48 5.62 20.56 3.04
CA VAL A 48 6.29 19.92 4.19
C VAL A 48 6.78 18.56 3.71
N PRO A 49 8.10 18.32 3.63
CA PRO A 49 8.60 17.02 3.23
C PRO A 49 8.19 16.00 4.29
N LEU A 50 7.67 14.86 3.86
CA LEU A 50 7.46 13.74 4.76
C LEU A 50 8.83 13.35 5.32
N THR A 51 8.97 13.32 6.65
CA THR A 51 10.20 12.88 7.33
C THR A 51 9.89 11.68 8.21
N LEU A 52 10.89 10.83 8.48
CA LEU A 52 10.69 9.65 9.34
C LEU A 52 10.19 10.05 10.74
N LEU A 53 10.67 11.19 11.25
CA LEU A 53 10.24 11.72 12.55
C LEU A 53 8.77 12.19 12.52
N SER A 54 8.33 12.85 11.44
CA SER A 54 6.93 13.26 11.30
C SER A 54 5.96 12.09 11.08
N ILE A 55 6.44 10.92 10.65
CA ILE A 55 5.62 9.70 10.59
C ILE A 55 5.56 9.02 11.96
N LEU A 56 6.67 9.03 12.71
CA LEU A 56 6.78 8.39 14.03
C LEU A 56 6.08 9.18 15.14
N TRP A 57 6.09 10.51 15.05
CA TRP A 57 5.67 11.44 16.11
C TRP A 57 4.86 12.64 15.60
N GLY A 58 4.30 12.55 14.38
CA GLY A 58 3.62 13.63 13.65
C GLY A 58 2.71 14.54 14.47
#